data_AF-A0AAQ3RVP8-F1
#
_entry.id   AF-A0AAQ3RVP8-F1
#
_cell.length_a   1.000
_cell.length_b   1.000
_cell.length_c   1.000
_cell.angle_alpha   90.00
_cell.angle_beta   90.00
_cell.angle_gamma   90.00
#
_symmetry.space_group_name_H-M   'P 1'
#
loop_
_entity.id
_entity.type
_entity.pdbx_description
1 polymer ?
#
loop_
_entity_poly.entity_id
_entity_poly.type
_entity_poly.pdbx_seq_one_letter_code
_entity_poly.pdbx_strand_id
1 'polypeptide(L)'
;MLLGRDSMDTKFETIEARITSMLPQLQSECGILQRIVYKNKNQHRRSSYFQRLLKVRRDLRLLQSANLEDLVTSCLLVIKGDKPSLKRRKCDGEKYNFMERLIGAARLLTEMVEPILKAASYPSATAIL
;
A
#
# COMPACT_ATOMS: atom_id res chain seq x y z
N MET A 1 24.45 9.87 -29.39
CA MET A 1 24.14 9.14 -28.14
C MET A 1 23.11 9.86 -27.24
N LEU A 2 22.44 10.94 -27.67
CA LEU A 2 21.46 11.66 -26.85
C LEU A 2 20.08 10.98 -26.78
N LEU A 3 19.64 10.29 -27.85
CA LEU A 3 18.32 9.64 -27.95
C LEU A 3 18.03 8.58 -26.86
N GLY A 4 19.06 7.98 -26.27
CA GLY A 4 18.89 6.94 -25.24
C GLY A 4 18.58 7.50 -23.85
N ARG A 5 18.96 8.75 -23.57
CA ARG A 5 18.76 9.40 -22.26
C ARG A 5 17.33 9.93 -22.14
N ASP A 6 16.86 10.64 -23.16
CA ASP A 6 15.50 11.18 -23.22
C ASP A 6 14.44 10.07 -23.08
N SER A 7 14.65 8.89 -23.70
CA SER A 7 13.74 7.74 -23.58
C SER A 7 13.66 7.15 -22.17
N MET A 8 14.75 7.16 -21.40
CA MET A 8 14.76 6.67 -20.02
C MET A 8 14.10 7.67 -19.09
N ASP A 9 14.33 8.97 -19.29
CA ASP A 9 13.73 10.04 -18.49
C ASP A 9 12.21 10.07 -18.68
N THR A 10 11.70 9.91 -19.92
CA THR A 10 10.25 9.81 -20.17
C THR A 10 9.60 8.60 -19.49
N LYS A 11 10.28 7.43 -19.48
CA LYS A 11 9.78 6.23 -18.79
C LYS A 11 9.72 6.46 -17.28
N PHE A 12 10.72 7.13 -16.73
CA PHE A 12 10.78 7.44 -15.31
C PHE A 12 9.64 8.39 -14.90
N GLU A 13 9.44 9.49 -15.64
CA GLU A 13 8.33 10.43 -15.41
C GLU A 13 6.96 9.73 -15.47
N THR A 14 6.80 8.79 -16.41
CA THR A 14 5.58 7.98 -16.52
C THR A 14 5.37 7.10 -15.28
N ILE A 15 6.43 6.48 -14.76
CA ILE A 15 6.35 5.66 -13.55
C ILE A 15 6.06 6.51 -12.32
N GLU A 16 6.71 7.66 -12.18
CA GLU A 16 6.49 8.63 -11.11
C GLU A 16 5.03 9.09 -11.07
N ALA A 17 4.49 9.54 -12.21
CA ALA A 17 3.09 9.94 -12.32
C ALA A 17 2.13 8.79 -11.96
N ARG A 18 2.46 7.56 -12.39
CA ARG A 18 1.65 6.38 -12.10
C ARG A 18 1.66 6.01 -10.61
N ILE A 19 2.83 5.98 -9.97
CA ILE A 19 2.93 5.69 -8.53
C ILE A 19 2.22 6.78 -7.72
N THR A 20 2.41 8.05 -8.09
CA THR A 20 1.81 9.19 -7.40
C THR A 20 0.27 9.16 -7.50
N SER A 21 -0.30 8.75 -8.64
CA SER A 21 -1.75 8.60 -8.79
C SER A 21 -2.34 7.37 -8.07
N MET A 22 -1.54 6.34 -7.79
CA MET A 22 -1.97 5.16 -7.02
C MET A 22 -2.12 5.43 -5.52
N LEU A 23 -1.40 6.40 -4.95
CA LEU A 23 -1.52 6.76 -3.53
C LEU A 23 -2.94 7.23 -3.12
N PRO A 24 -3.56 8.22 -3.80
CA PRO A 24 -4.93 8.63 -3.46
C PRO A 24 -5.95 7.54 -3.77
N GLN A 25 -5.72 6.71 -4.80
CA GLN A 25 -6.57 5.54 -5.08
C GLN A 25 -6.55 4.56 -3.91
N LEU A 26 -5.36 4.20 -3.42
CA LEU A 26 -5.20 3.33 -2.25
C LEU A 26 -5.91 3.91 -1.01
N GLN A 27 -5.84 5.22 -0.80
CA GLN A 27 -6.52 5.89 0.31
C GLN A 27 -8.06 5.79 0.19
N SER A 28 -8.59 5.97 -1.03
CA SER A 28 -10.02 5.78 -1.32
C SER A 28 -10.46 4.34 -1.03
N GLU A 29 -9.72 3.35 -1.53
CA GLU A 29 -9.98 1.92 -1.32
C GLU A 29 -9.92 1.53 0.16
N CYS A 30 -8.98 2.11 0.93
CA CYS A 30 -8.95 1.95 2.38
C CYS A 30 -10.25 2.43 3.03
N GLY A 31 -10.78 3.57 2.60
CA GLY A 31 -12.04 4.12 3.08
C GLY A 31 -13.23 3.21 2.74
N ILE A 32 -13.25 2.64 1.53
CA ILE A 32 -14.27 1.68 1.10
C ILE A 32 -14.21 0.43 1.99
N LEU A 33 -13.04 -0.16 2.19
CA LEU A 33 -12.87 -1.33 3.06
C LEU A 33 -13.32 -1.05 4.49
N GLN A 34 -12.99 0.12 5.04
CA GLN A 34 -13.44 0.50 6.39
C GLN A 34 -14.97 0.52 6.49
N ARG A 35 -15.66 1.06 5.48
CA ARG A 35 -17.13 1.06 5.42
C ARG A 35 -17.70 -0.36 5.31
N ILE A 36 -17.11 -1.21 4.47
CA ILE A 36 -17.50 -2.63 4.35
C ILE A 36 -17.36 -3.32 5.70
N VAL A 37 -16.21 -3.18 6.36
CA VAL A 37 -15.95 -3.80 7.66
C VAL A 37 -16.91 -3.28 8.73
N TYR A 38 -17.19 -1.98 8.73
CA TYR A 38 -18.13 -1.37 9.68
C TYR A 38 -19.54 -1.94 9.52
N LYS A 39 -20.07 -1.96 8.29
CA LYS A 39 -21.44 -2.45 8.01
C LYS A 39 -21.61 -3.94 8.31
N ASN A 40 -20.60 -4.76 8.01
CA ASN A 40 -20.71 -6.22 8.10
C ASN A 40 -20.30 -6.80 9.46
N LYS A 41 -19.90 -5.95 10.43
CA LYS A 41 -19.31 -6.38 11.72
C LYS A 41 -20.20 -7.30 12.53
N ASN A 42 -21.52 -7.04 12.57
CA ASN A 42 -22.43 -7.76 13.45
C ASN A 42 -23.03 -9.01 12.80
N GLN A 43 -23.22 -9.01 11.48
CA GLN A 43 -23.79 -10.12 10.72
C GLN A 43 -22.77 -11.22 10.41
N HIS A 44 -21.52 -10.83 10.16
CA HIS A 44 -20.51 -11.75 9.62
C HIS A 44 -19.31 -11.94 10.55
N ARG A 45 -19.42 -11.59 11.85
CA ARG A 45 -18.30 -11.62 12.81
C ARG A 45 -17.49 -12.91 12.81
N ARG A 46 -18.14 -14.07 12.62
CA ARG A 46 -17.51 -15.41 12.65
C ARG A 46 -17.24 -16.00 11.26
N SER A 47 -17.55 -15.28 10.17
CA SER A 47 -17.32 -15.81 8.82
C SER A 47 -15.84 -15.70 8.44
N SER A 48 -15.36 -16.69 7.68
CA SER A 48 -13.97 -16.71 7.22
C SER A 48 -13.67 -15.57 6.24
N TYR A 49 -14.63 -15.17 5.41
CA TYR A 49 -14.58 -13.95 4.59
C TYR A 49 -14.30 -12.71 5.44
N PHE A 50 -15.10 -12.50 6.49
CA PHE A 50 -14.99 -11.29 7.30
C PHE A 50 -13.70 -11.29 8.13
N GLN A 51 -13.26 -12.46 8.61
CA GLN A 51 -11.94 -12.60 9.25
C GLN A 51 -10.79 -12.21 8.31
N ARG A 52 -10.86 -12.56 7.03
CA ARG A 52 -9.87 -12.13 6.02
C ARG A 52 -9.91 -10.62 5.81
N LEU A 53 -11.09 -10.00 5.69
CA LEU A 53 -11.22 -8.54 5.64
C LEU A 53 -10.62 -7.86 6.88
N LEU A 54 -10.80 -8.46 8.07
CA LEU A 54 -10.20 -7.96 9.30
C LEU A 54 -8.67 -8.11 9.32
N LYS A 55 -8.10 -9.14 8.67
CA LYS A 55 -6.64 -9.24 8.45
C LYS A 55 -6.18 -8.08 7.57
N VAL A 56 -6.78 -7.93 6.38
CA VAL A 56 -6.44 -6.85 5.43
C VAL A 56 -6.53 -5.47 6.09
N ARG A 57 -7.57 -5.22 6.89
CA ARG A 57 -7.70 -3.95 7.63
C ARG A 57 -6.57 -3.70 8.62
N ARG A 58 -6.05 -4.74 9.30
CA ARG A 58 -4.91 -4.58 10.23
C ARG A 58 -3.64 -4.25 9.45
N ASP A 59 -3.39 -4.99 8.37
CA ASP A 59 -2.20 -4.81 7.53
C ASP A 59 -2.21 -3.42 6.88
N LEU A 60 -3.37 -2.94 6.41
CA LEU A 60 -3.52 -1.57 5.89
C LEU A 60 -3.26 -0.49 6.94
N ARG A 61 -3.63 -0.70 8.20
CA ARG A 61 -3.31 0.26 9.27
C ARG A 61 -1.80 0.35 9.50
N LEU A 62 -1.12 -0.80 9.50
CA LEU A 62 0.34 -0.84 9.61
C LEU A 62 1.00 -0.14 8.41
N LEU A 63 0.45 -0.35 7.21
CA LEU A 63 0.91 0.28 5.98
C LEU A 63 0.73 1.81 6.03
N GLN A 64 -0.39 2.30 6.55
CA GLN A 64 -0.63 3.74 6.77
C GLN A 64 0.35 4.33 7.79
N SER A 65 0.65 3.59 8.87
CA SER A 65 1.66 4.00 9.86
C SER A 65 3.08 4.03 9.29
N ALA A 66 3.36 3.34 8.17
CA ALA A 66 4.66 3.40 7.51
C ALA A 66 4.87 4.70 6.68
N ASN A 67 3.85 5.55 6.57
CA ASN A 67 3.84 6.80 5.80
C ASN A 67 4.36 6.59 4.36
N LEU A 68 3.53 5.93 3.54
CA LEU A 68 3.86 5.56 2.16
C LEU A 68 4.19 6.75 1.25
N GLU A 69 3.57 7.91 1.48
CA GLU A 69 3.82 9.11 0.68
C GLU A 69 5.27 9.58 0.83
N ASP A 70 5.74 9.68 2.07
CA ASP A 70 7.14 9.98 2.40
C ASP A 70 8.11 8.94 1.84
N LEU A 71 7.74 7.64 1.91
CA LEU A 71 8.55 6.56 1.35
C LEU A 71 8.67 6.66 -0.18
N VAL A 72 7.56 6.90 -0.88
CA VAL A 72 7.52 7.04 -2.34
C VAL A 72 8.32 8.25 -2.79
N THR A 73 8.10 9.41 -2.18
CA THR A 73 8.84 10.65 -2.49
C THR A 73 10.33 10.46 -2.26
N SER A 74 10.72 9.84 -1.14
CA SER A 74 12.12 9.53 -0.86
C SER A 74 12.72 8.57 -1.89
N CYS A 75 12.02 7.50 -2.28
CA CYS A 75 12.44 6.59 -3.35
C CYS A 75 12.66 7.32 -4.68
N LEU A 76 11.71 8.17 -5.09
CA LEU A 76 11.78 8.91 -6.35
C LEU A 76 12.97 9.87 -6.38
N LEU A 77 13.24 10.57 -5.26
CA LEU A 77 14.40 11.45 -5.14
C LEU A 77 15.73 10.69 -5.27
N VAL A 78 15.86 9.52 -4.63
CA VAL A 78 17.05 8.66 -4.76
C VAL A 78 17.25 8.22 -6.21
N ILE A 79 16.18 7.81 -6.88
CA ILE A 79 16.26 7.30 -8.26
C ILE A 79 16.60 8.42 -9.24
N LYS A 80 16.12 9.65 -9.00
CA LYS A 80 16.49 10.85 -9.78
C LYS A 80 17.96 11.26 -9.63
N GLY A 81 18.70 10.65 -8.70
CA GLY A 81 20.11 10.99 -8.46
C GLY A 81 20.29 12.26 -7.63
N ASP A 82 19.19 12.90 -7.21
CA ASP A 82 19.23 13.81 -6.08
C ASP A 82 19.66 13.00 -4.86
N LYS A 83 20.48 13.59 -3.98
CA LYS A 83 20.80 12.99 -2.69
C LYS A 83 19.72 13.40 -1.69
N PRO A 84 18.59 12.69 -1.53
CA PRO A 84 17.91 12.79 -0.26
C PRO A 84 18.88 12.24 0.79
N SER A 85 18.93 12.90 1.93
CA SER A 85 19.58 12.38 3.12
C SER A 85 18.88 11.10 3.60
N LEU A 86 19.07 9.98 2.87
CA LEU A 86 18.81 8.61 3.35
C LEU A 86 19.62 8.32 4.62
N LYS A 87 20.65 9.15 4.88
CA LYS A 87 21.33 9.26 6.16
C LYS A 87 20.33 9.65 7.24
N ARG A 88 19.73 8.64 7.86
CA ARG A 88 19.21 8.68 9.23
C ARG A 88 18.43 9.97 9.55
N ARG A 89 17.45 10.37 8.73
CA ARG A 89 16.33 11.08 9.32
C ARG A 89 15.59 10.06 10.17
N LYS A 90 16.03 9.91 11.43
CA LYS A 90 15.09 9.60 12.49
C LYS A 90 14.08 10.73 12.38
N CYS A 91 12.92 10.48 11.77
CA CYS A 91 11.77 11.31 12.09
C CYS A 91 11.69 11.25 13.61
N ASP A 92 11.81 12.39 14.27
CA ASP A 92 11.97 12.49 15.72
C ASP A 92 10.90 11.64 16.43
N GLY A 93 11.28 10.44 16.88
CA GLY A 93 10.38 9.46 17.50
C GLY A 93 10.19 8.10 16.78
N GLU A 94 10.62 7.91 15.53
CA GLU A 94 10.44 6.63 14.81
C GLU A 94 11.56 5.61 15.11
N LYS A 95 11.14 4.42 15.57
CA LYS A 95 12.03 3.30 15.95
C LYS A 95 12.73 2.63 14.76
N TYR A 96 12.24 2.83 13.54
CA TYR A 96 12.66 2.11 12.34
C TYR A 96 13.25 3.06 11.29
N ASN A 97 14.27 2.61 10.57
CA ASN A 97 14.89 3.39 9.49
C ASN A 97 14.09 3.29 8.18
N PHE A 98 14.41 4.15 7.20
CA PHE A 98 13.76 4.19 5.89
C PHE A 98 13.70 2.82 5.19
N MET A 99 14.82 2.08 5.19
CA MET A 99 14.90 0.77 4.52
C MET A 99 14.02 -0.26 5.23
N GLU A 100 13.98 -0.24 6.56
CA GLU A 100 13.11 -1.11 7.36
C GLU A 100 11.63 -0.80 7.09
N ARG A 101 11.26 0.49 7.03
CA ARG A 101 9.90 0.93 6.67
C ARG A 101 9.52 0.50 5.24
N LEU A 102 10.43 0.66 4.27
CA LEU A 102 10.23 0.28 2.88
C LEU A 102 10.04 -1.25 2.73
N ILE A 103 10.91 -2.04 3.35
CA ILE A 103 10.81 -3.51 3.35
C ILE A 103 9.53 -3.95 4.07
N GLY A 104 9.20 -3.31 5.19
CA GLY A 104 7.95 -3.56 5.92
C GLY A 104 6.72 -3.30 5.06
N ALA A 105 6.68 -2.16 4.36
CA ALA A 105 5.59 -1.81 3.45
C ALA A 105 5.47 -2.83 2.30
N ALA A 106 6.58 -3.22 1.68
CA ALA A 106 6.59 -4.23 0.63
C ALA A 106 6.04 -5.59 1.12
N ARG A 107 6.48 -6.03 2.32
CA ARG A 107 5.98 -7.27 2.93
C ARG A 107 4.48 -7.20 3.23
N LEU A 108 4.00 -6.09 3.79
CA LEU A 108 2.56 -5.90 4.04
C LEU A 108 1.76 -5.97 2.74
N LEU A 109 2.22 -5.30 1.68
CA LEU A 109 1.57 -5.36 0.37
C LEU A 109 1.49 -6.80 -0.15
N THR A 110 2.56 -7.58 -0.06
CA THR A 110 2.57 -9.00 -0.44
C THR A 110 1.63 -9.85 0.41
N GLU A 111 1.66 -9.69 1.73
CA GLU A 111 0.85 -10.45 2.69
C GLU A 111 -0.65 -10.19 2.59
N MET A 112 -1.03 -9.03 2.05
CA MET A 112 -2.44 -8.65 1.83
C MET A 112 -3.03 -9.26 0.56
N VAL A 113 -2.23 -9.66 -0.44
CA VAL A 113 -2.74 -10.19 -1.71
C VAL A 113 -3.60 -11.44 -1.49
N GLU A 114 -3.08 -12.42 -0.77
CA GLU A 114 -3.78 -13.68 -0.50
C GLU A 114 -5.13 -13.48 0.22
N PRO A 115 -5.22 -12.79 1.37
CA PRO A 115 -6.50 -12.59 2.05
C PRO A 115 -7.48 -11.73 1.24
N ILE A 116 -7.00 -10.78 0.42
CA ILE A 116 -7.87 -10.01 -0.49
C ILE A 116 -8.49 -10.96 -1.52
N LEU A 117 -7.68 -11.75 -2.22
CA LEU A 117 -8.17 -12.69 -3.23
C LEU A 117 -9.12 -13.72 -2.62
N LYS A 118 -8.75 -14.31 -1.48
CA LYS A 118 -9.61 -15.26 -0.76
C LYS A 118 -10.91 -14.63 -0.23
N ALA A 119 -10.92 -13.34 0.07
CA ALA A 119 -12.14 -12.63 0.46
C ALA A 119 -13.02 -12.37 -0.78
N ALA A 120 -12.43 -11.91 -1.89
CA ALA A 120 -13.14 -11.67 -3.14
C ALA A 120 -13.70 -12.96 -3.77
N SER A 121 -13.01 -14.09 -3.63
CA SER A 121 -13.46 -15.40 -4.09
C SER A 121 -14.39 -16.11 -3.12
N TYR A 122 -14.71 -15.52 -1.96
CA TYR A 122 -15.72 -16.11 -1.08
C TYR A 122 -17.05 -16.14 -1.83
N PRO A 123 -17.73 -17.30 -1.91
CA PRO A 123 -18.79 -17.48 -2.88
C PRO A 123 -19.89 -16.46 -2.65
N SER A 124 -20.19 -15.69 -3.70
CA SER A 124 -21.47 -15.03 -3.95
C SER A 124 -22.64 -16.04 -4.08
N ALA A 125 -22.41 -17.33 -3.78
CA ALA A 125 -23.27 -18.48 -4.10
C ALA A 125 -23.93 -19.13 -2.86
N THR A 126 -24.12 -18.38 -1.77
CA THR A 126 -25.11 -18.73 -0.72
C THR A 126 -25.96 -17.51 -0.38
N ALA A 127 -26.48 -16.87 -1.43
CA ALA A 127 -27.63 -15.97 -1.38
C ALA A 127 -28.69 -16.48 -2.37
N ILE A 128 -28.97 -17.78 -2.34
CA ILE A 128 -30.25 -18.35 -2.76
C ILE A 128 -30.66 -19.30 -1.63
N LEU A 129 -31.90 -19.08 -1.17
CA LEU A 129 -32.64 -19.64 -0.03
C LEU A 129 -32.45 -18.88 1.30
#